data_AF-A0A4Y2NMS5-F1
#
_entry.id   AF-A0A4Y2NMS5-F1
#
_cell.length_a   1.000
_cell.length_b   1.000
_cell.length_c   1.000
_cell.angle_alpha   90.00
_cell.angle_beta   90.00
_cell.angle_gamma   90.00
#
_symmetry.space_group_name_H-M   'P 1'
#
loop_
_entity.id
_entity.type
_entity.pdbx_description
1 polymer ?
#
loop_
_entity_poly.entity_id
_entity_poly.type
_entity_poly.pdbx_seq_one_letter_code
_entity_poly.pdbx_strand_id
1 'polypeptide(L)'
;MEKEQSMNEFELEKLRITTSQSSGSVKAKIELRHLINKFEERDNDISLYLQLFERQSKWAQIDKKDWVCHLLGLLPYDITQLIARELTDKAEDYEHVKS
;
A
#
# COMPACT_ATOMS: atom_id res chain seq x y z
N MET A 1 35.88 -24.09 -27.57
CA MET A 1 34.81 -24.80 -26.87
C MET A 1 34.63 -24.29 -25.44
N GLU A 2 35.62 -24.42 -24.54
CA GLU A 2 35.44 -24.03 -23.12
C GLU A 2 35.18 -22.53 -22.86
N LYS A 3 35.83 -21.63 -23.61
CA LYS A 3 35.59 -20.17 -23.47
C LYS A 3 34.16 -19.74 -23.85
N GLU A 4 33.56 -20.45 -24.80
CA GLU A 4 32.21 -20.15 -25.29
C GLU A 4 31.16 -20.64 -24.30
N GLN A 5 31.39 -21.79 -23.67
CA GLN A 5 30.56 -22.29 -22.56
C GLN A 5 30.59 -21.34 -21.36
N SER A 6 31.78 -20.88 -20.97
CA SER A 6 31.93 -19.91 -19.87
C SER A 6 31.22 -18.58 -20.15
N MET A 7 31.26 -18.09 -21.40
CA MET A 7 30.54 -16.88 -21.78
C MET A 7 29.03 -17.08 -21.74
N ASN A 8 28.53 -18.22 -22.22
CA ASN A 8 27.11 -18.53 -22.18
C ASN A 8 26.59 -18.66 -20.75
N GLU A 9 27.36 -19.28 -19.84
CA GLU A 9 27.01 -19.35 -18.41
C GLU A 9 26.98 -17.97 -17.75
N PHE A 10 27.93 -17.09 -18.10
CA PHE A 10 27.96 -15.72 -17.58
C PHE A 10 26.79 -14.87 -18.08
N GLU A 11 26.38 -15.03 -19.34
CA GLU A 11 25.18 -14.38 -19.90
C GLU A 11 23.91 -14.90 -19.22
N LEU A 12 23.80 -16.22 -18.99
CA LEU A 12 22.69 -16.84 -18.27
C LEU A 12 22.57 -16.31 -16.84
N GLU A 13 23.69 -16.15 -16.13
CA GLU A 13 23.69 -15.65 -14.76
C GLU A 13 23.33 -14.15 -14.71
N LYS A 14 23.81 -13.33 -15.65
CA LYS A 14 23.37 -11.93 -15.80
C LYS A 14 21.87 -11.83 -16.09
N LEU A 15 21.33 -12.72 -16.93
CA LEU A 15 19.91 -12.76 -17.24
C LEU A 15 19.07 -13.18 -16.03
N ARG A 16 19.55 -14.12 -15.21
CA ARG A 16 18.88 -14.51 -13.95
C ARG A 16 18.87 -13.37 -12.93
N ILE A 17 19.96 -12.62 -12.78
CA ILE A 17 20.03 -11.47 -11.87
C ILE A 17 19.06 -10.36 -12.33
N THR A 18 19.07 -10.00 -13.62
CA THR A 18 18.16 -8.98 -14.16
C THR A 18 16.70 -9.42 -14.13
N THR A 19 16.42 -10.69 -14.42
CA THR A 19 15.05 -11.23 -14.33
C THR A 19 14.60 -11.32 -12.88
N SER A 20 15.48 -11.63 -11.92
CA SER A 20 15.15 -11.63 -10.48
C SER A 20 14.88 -10.21 -9.95
N GLN A 21 15.60 -9.22 -10.45
CA GLN A 21 15.37 -7.80 -10.15
C GLN A 21 14.09 -7.25 -10.83
N SER A 22 13.64 -7.88 -11.91
CA SER A 22 12.42 -7.51 -12.66
C SER A 22 11.18 -8.34 -12.26
N SER A 23 11.37 -9.56 -11.74
CA SER A 23 10.30 -10.48 -11.29
C SER A 23 9.73 -10.10 -9.93
N GLY A 24 10.42 -9.25 -9.18
CA GLY A 24 9.77 -8.41 -8.18
C GLY A 24 8.99 -7.33 -8.93
N SER A 25 7.84 -7.72 -9.48
CA SER A 25 6.83 -6.87 -10.11
C SER A 25 7.16 -5.38 -9.96
N VAL A 26 7.61 -4.73 -11.03
CA VAL A 26 7.48 -3.28 -11.16
C VAL A 26 5.98 -2.96 -11.27
N LYS A 27 5.20 -3.40 -10.29
CA LYS A 27 3.90 -2.84 -9.95
C LYS A 27 4.27 -1.44 -9.52
N ALA A 28 4.10 -0.49 -10.42
CA ALA A 28 4.06 0.91 -10.04
C ALA A 28 3.14 0.98 -8.80
N LYS A 29 3.72 1.28 -7.62
CA LYS A 29 2.95 1.45 -6.41
C LYS A 29 2.08 2.67 -6.64
N ILE A 30 0.83 2.45 -7.03
CA ILE A 30 -0.14 3.52 -7.15
C ILE A 30 -0.42 3.99 -5.72
N GLU A 31 -0.03 5.22 -5.41
CA GLU A 31 -0.28 5.78 -4.08
C GLU A 31 -1.77 6.06 -3.91
N LEU A 32 -2.32 5.66 -2.76
CA LEU A 32 -3.75 5.80 -2.43
C LEU A 32 -4.31 7.21 -2.68
N ARG A 33 -3.53 8.25 -2.40
CA ARG A 33 -3.94 9.65 -2.62
C ARG A 33 -4.29 9.98 -4.07
N HIS A 34 -3.85 9.17 -5.04
CA HIS A 34 -4.22 9.29 -6.45
C HIS A 34 -5.45 8.46 -6.82
N LEU A 35 -5.86 7.53 -5.95
CA LEU A 35 -7.01 6.64 -6.13
C LEU A 35 -8.26 7.12 -5.40
N ILE A 36 -8.09 7.83 -4.28
CA ILE A 36 -9.18 8.33 -3.45
C ILE A 36 -8.90 9.76 -3.01
N ASN A 37 -9.94 10.61 -3.07
CA ASN A 37 -9.88 11.96 -2.54
C ASN A 37 -9.92 11.94 -1.01
N LYS A 38 -9.51 13.05 -0.39
CA LYS A 38 -9.71 13.24 1.05
C LYS A 38 -11.20 13.17 1.39
N PHE A 39 -11.49 12.67 2.59
CA PHE A 39 -12.84 12.63 3.10
C PHE A 39 -13.35 14.05 3.39
N GLU A 40 -14.58 14.33 2.97
CA GLU A 40 -15.29 15.57 3.26
C GLU A 40 -16.65 15.24 3.87
N GLU A 41 -16.89 15.64 5.12
CA GLU A 41 -18.09 15.31 5.91
C GLU A 41 -19.39 15.81 5.29
N ARG A 42 -19.38 16.91 4.54
CA ARG A 42 -20.60 17.51 3.97
C ARG A 42 -21.26 16.63 2.92
N ASP A 43 -20.46 15.91 2.14
CA ASP A 43 -20.92 15.26 0.91
C ASP A 43 -20.76 13.74 0.96
N ASN A 44 -20.08 13.18 1.97
CA ASN A 44 -19.72 11.77 2.01
C ASN A 44 -20.16 11.08 3.30
N ASP A 45 -20.78 9.91 3.14
CA ASP A 45 -21.01 8.96 4.23
C ASP A 45 -19.68 8.27 4.61
N ILE A 46 -19.33 8.30 5.90
CA ILE A 46 -18.07 7.73 6.40
C ILE A 46 -17.99 6.21 6.20
N SER A 47 -19.10 5.48 6.31
CA SER A 47 -19.12 4.03 6.14
C SER A 47 -18.83 3.66 4.68
N LEU A 48 -19.46 4.37 3.75
CA LEU A 48 -19.20 4.21 2.31
C LEU A 48 -17.76 4.60 1.94
N TYR A 49 -17.23 5.66 2.55
CA TYR A 49 -15.85 6.09 2.35
C TYR A 49 -14.86 5.02 2.81
N LEU A 50 -15.06 4.43 3.99
CA LEU A 50 -14.21 3.35 4.50
C LEU A 50 -14.27 2.11 3.60
N GLN A 51 -15.44 1.72 3.10
CA GLN A 51 -15.57 0.62 2.13
C GLN A 51 -14.81 0.90 0.82
N LEU A 52 -14.83 2.14 0.32
CA LEU A 52 -14.06 2.54 -0.85
C LEU A 52 -12.55 2.45 -0.56
N PHE A 53 -12.12 2.96 0.59
CA PHE A 53 -10.74 2.86 1.05
C PHE A 53 -10.25 1.40 1.09
N GLU A 54 -11.01 0.48 1.71
CA GLU A 54 -10.63 -0.95 1.77
C GLU A 54 -10.41 -1.56 0.39
N ARG A 55 -11.29 -1.24 -0.57
CA ARG A 55 -11.18 -1.74 -1.94
C ARG A 55 -9.94 -1.19 -2.64
N GLN A 56 -9.67 0.11 -2.50
CA GLN A 56 -8.49 0.75 -3.10
C GLN A 56 -7.18 0.27 -2.46
N SER A 57 -7.15 0.09 -1.14
CA SER A 57 -6.00 -0.47 -0.42
C SER A 57 -5.69 -1.90 -0.87
N LYS A 58 -6.72 -2.73 -1.08
CA LYS A 58 -6.56 -4.08 -1.66
C LYS A 58 -6.04 -4.03 -3.10
N TRP A 59 -6.58 -3.14 -3.95
CA TRP A 59 -6.10 -2.97 -5.33
C TRP A 59 -4.65 -2.49 -5.39
N ALA A 60 -4.29 -1.54 -4.53
CA ALA A 60 -2.92 -1.04 -4.39
C ALA A 60 -1.98 -2.05 -3.68
N GLN A 61 -2.49 -3.19 -3.20
CA GLN A 61 -1.74 -4.21 -2.44
C GLN A 61 -0.98 -3.61 -1.25
N ILE A 62 -1.64 -2.74 -0.50
CA ILE A 62 -1.07 -2.16 0.72
C ILE A 62 -1.24 -3.17 1.86
N ASP A 63 -0.16 -3.42 2.60
CA ASP A 63 -0.20 -4.30 3.77
C ASP A 63 -1.19 -3.75 4.81
N LYS A 64 -1.99 -4.64 5.41
CA LYS A 64 -3.05 -4.23 6.35
C LYS A 64 -2.53 -3.39 7.53
N LYS A 65 -1.31 -3.66 7.99
CA LYS A 65 -0.61 -2.89 9.05
C LYS A 65 -0.40 -1.41 8.69
N ASP A 66 -0.33 -1.08 7.40
CA ASP A 66 -0.09 0.29 6.92
C ASP A 66 -1.40 1.04 6.65
N TRP A 67 -2.56 0.36 6.71
CA TRP A 67 -3.85 0.95 6.35
C TRP A 67 -4.22 2.15 7.21
N VAL A 68 -4.02 2.09 8.53
CA VAL A 68 -4.33 3.22 9.42
C VAL A 68 -3.49 4.44 9.04
N CYS A 69 -2.19 4.29 8.86
CA CYS A 69 -1.31 5.41 8.49
C CYS A 69 -1.77 6.08 7.19
N HIS A 70 -2.16 5.28 6.19
CA HIS A 70 -2.73 5.80 4.96
C HIS A 70 -4.09 6.47 5.14
N LEU A 71 -4.98 5.92 5.98
CA LEU A 71 -6.29 6.48 6.28
C LEU A 71 -6.15 7.85 6.98
N LEU A 72 -5.25 8.00 7.94
CA LEU A 72 -5.00 9.27 8.63
C LEU A 72 -4.58 10.39 7.67
N GLY A 73 -3.85 10.06 6.59
CA GLY A 73 -3.50 11.03 5.55
C GLY A 73 -4.67 11.51 4.68
N LEU A 74 -5.81 10.82 4.75
CA LEU A 74 -7.00 11.06 3.95
C LEU A 74 -8.17 11.64 4.74
N LEU A 75 -8.14 11.54 6.07
CA LEU A 75 -9.18 12.07 6.94
C LEU A 75 -8.92 13.55 7.32
N PRO A 76 -9.99 14.31 7.60
CA PRO A 76 -9.93 15.58 8.31
C PRO A 76 -9.16 15.49 9.64
N TYR A 77 -8.62 16.62 10.07
CA TYR A 77 -7.72 16.70 11.22
C TYR A 77 -8.40 16.34 12.54
N ASP A 78 -9.62 16.82 12.74
CA ASP A 78 -10.50 16.51 13.87
C ASP A 78 -10.78 15.02 14.01
N ILE A 79 -11.08 14.31 12.93
CA ILE A 79 -11.25 12.84 12.97
C ILE A 79 -9.91 12.14 13.29
N THR A 80 -8.83 12.58 12.65
CA THR A 80 -7.47 12.07 12.89
C THR A 80 -7.07 12.21 14.36
N GLN A 81 -7.45 13.30 15.02
CA GLN A 81 -7.20 13.51 16.45
C GLN A 81 -7.96 12.53 17.36
N LEU A 82 -9.15 12.08 16.96
CA LEU A 82 -9.89 11.09 17.74
C LEU A 82 -9.15 9.74 17.76
N ILE A 83 -8.62 9.33 16.61
CA ILE A 83 -7.84 8.10 16.47
C ILE A 83 -6.53 8.20 17.25
N ALA A 84 -5.86 9.36 17.23
CA ALA A 84 -4.61 9.59 17.96
C ALA A 84 -4.75 9.51 19.50
N ARG A 85 -5.98 9.54 20.03
CA ARG A 85 -6.24 9.38 21.48
C ARG A 85 -6.33 7.92 21.92
N GLU A 86 -6.40 6.98 20.99
CA GLU A 86 -6.37 5.54 21.29
C GLU A 86 -4.97 5.09 21.69
N LEU A 87 -4.90 3.96 22.41
CA LEU A 87 -3.62 3.31 22.71
C LEU A 87 -2.95 2.85 21.41
N THR A 88 -1.62 2.87 21.33
CA THR A 88 -0.87 2.61 20.07
C THR A 88 -1.23 1.27 19.42
N ASP A 89 -1.43 0.23 20.23
CA ASP A 89 -1.86 -1.11 19.78
C ASP A 89 -3.26 -1.10 19.13
N LYS A 90 -4.16 -0.25 19.62
CA LYS A 90 -5.52 -0.09 19.07
C LYS A 90 -5.59 0.90 17.92
N ALA A 91 -4.78 1.95 17.97
CA ALA A 91 -4.71 2.97 16.94
C ALA A 91 -4.17 2.38 15.63
N GLU A 92 -3.29 1.38 15.68
CA GLU A 92 -2.77 0.68 14.50
C GLU A 92 -3.69 -0.43 13.96
N ASP A 93 -4.70 -0.86 14.74
CA ASP A 93 -5.68 -1.86 14.29
C ASP A 93 -6.81 -1.20 13.50
N TYR A 94 -6.82 -1.46 12.18
CA TYR A 94 -7.86 -0.96 11.29
C TYR A 94 -9.28 -1.40 11.68
N GLU A 95 -9.47 -2.62 12.21
CA GLU A 95 -10.82 -3.08 12.57
C GLU A 95 -11.34 -2.35 13.81
N HIS A 96 -10.44 -1.99 14.75
CA HIS A 96 -10.78 -1.14 15.91
C HIS A 96 -11.06 0.30 15.47
N VAL A 97 -10.23 0.88 14.61
CA VAL A 97 -10.43 2.26 14.12
C VAL A 97 -11.73 2.42 13.32
N LYS A 98 -12.17 1.36 12.66
CA LYS A 98 -13.40 1.34 11.85
C LYS A 98 -14.69 1.20 12.67
N SER A 99 -14.63 0.61 13.89
CA SER A 99 -15.81 0.25 14.69
C SER A 99 -16.54 1.44 15.28
#